data_AF-A0A9I9CCK6-F1
#
_entry.id   AF-A0A9I9CCK6-F1
#
_cell.length_a   1.000
_cell.length_b   1.000
_cell.length_c   1.000
_cell.angle_alpha   90.00
_cell.angle_beta   90.00
_cell.angle_gamma   90.00
#
_symmetry.space_group_name_H-M   'P 1'
#
loop_
_entity.id
_entity.type
_entity.pdbx_description
1 polymer ?
#
loop_
_entity_poly.entity_id
_entity_poly.type
_entity_poly.pdbx_seq_one_letter_code
_entity_poly.pdbx_strand_id
1 'polypeptide(L)'
;ESPEIASSAAIFVYGLIPQIFAYAINFPIQKFLQSQSVVLPSAYISAATLVVHLSLSWVAAYKLGLGLFGASSVLSLSWWIIVTAQFVYILKSERFKLTWRGFSSAAFSGLPEFFKLSAASAIMLCLETWYFQILVLVAGLLENPELALNSLSI
;
A
#
# COMPACT_ATOMS: atom_id res chain seq x y z
N GLU A 1 -12.17 -4.48 -23.97
CA GLU A 1 -12.44 -3.58 -22.83
C GLU A 1 -13.15 -2.33 -23.31
N SER A 2 -14.24 -1.93 -22.65
CA SER A 2 -15.01 -0.74 -23.06
C SER A 2 -14.30 0.55 -22.58
N PRO A 3 -14.34 1.64 -23.35
CA PRO A 3 -13.78 2.93 -22.95
C PRO A 3 -14.29 3.43 -21.58
N GLU A 4 -15.49 3.03 -21.18
CA GLU A 4 -16.14 3.40 -19.91
C GLU A 4 -15.46 2.74 -18.70
N ILE A 5 -15.10 1.46 -18.80
CA ILE A 5 -14.37 0.73 -17.74
C ILE A 5 -12.98 1.33 -17.59
N ALA A 6 -12.28 1.58 -18.71
CA ALA A 6 -10.96 2.21 -18.69
C ALA A 6 -10.99 3.62 -18.07
N SER A 7 -12.01 4.41 -18.39
CA SER A 7 -12.21 5.74 -17.80
C SER A 7 -12.47 5.66 -16.29
N SER A 8 -13.32 4.72 -15.86
CA SER A 8 -13.62 4.48 -14.44
C SER A 8 -12.38 4.05 -13.64
N ALA A 9 -11.56 3.16 -14.21
CA ALA A 9 -10.30 2.74 -13.62
C ALA A 9 -9.31 3.91 -13.49
N ALA A 10 -9.21 4.78 -14.50
CA ALA A 10 -8.34 5.96 -14.45
C ALA A 10 -8.73 6.91 -13.31
N ILE A 11 -10.04 7.16 -13.12
CA ILE A 11 -10.55 7.99 -12.01
C ILE A 11 -10.14 7.39 -10.66
N PHE A 12 -10.27 6.06 -10.51
CA PHE A 12 -9.85 5.38 -9.29
C PHE A 12 -8.35 5.57 -9.04
N VAL A 13 -7.51 5.34 -10.07
CA VAL A 13 -6.05 5.47 -9.98
C VAL A 13 -5.61 6.87 -9.54
N TYR A 14 -6.26 7.94 -9.99
CA TYR A 14 -5.91 9.30 -9.54
C TYR A 14 -6.00 9.46 -8.02
N GLY A 15 -7.02 8.89 -7.39
CA GLY A 15 -7.15 8.92 -5.92
C GLY A 15 -6.14 8.02 -5.19
N LEU A 16 -5.46 7.09 -5.89
CA LEU A 16 -4.40 6.24 -5.33
C LEU A 16 -3.00 6.87 -5.39
N ILE A 17 -2.80 7.97 -6.11
CA ILE A 17 -1.47 8.60 -6.24
C ILE A 17 -0.82 8.87 -4.86
N PRO A 18 -1.54 9.41 -3.84
CA PRO A 18 -0.95 9.62 -2.52
C PRO A 18 -0.55 8.33 -1.80
N GLN A 19 -1.23 7.21 -2.08
CA GLN A 19 -0.95 5.91 -1.46
C GLN A 19 0.44 5.39 -1.82
N ILE A 20 0.93 5.65 -3.04
CA ILE A 20 2.26 5.21 -3.47
C ILE A 20 3.35 5.79 -2.57
N PHE A 21 3.22 7.07 -2.19
CA PHE A 21 4.16 7.72 -1.27
C PHE A 21 4.03 7.19 0.15
N ALA A 22 2.81 6.91 0.61
CA ALA A 22 2.60 6.26 1.90
C ALA A 22 3.30 4.89 1.94
N TYR A 23 3.22 4.09 0.86
CA TYR A 23 3.94 2.82 0.76
C TYR A 23 5.45 2.96 0.83
N ALA A 24 6.02 3.95 0.13
CA ALA A 24 7.46 4.21 0.18
C ALA A 24 7.96 4.48 1.61
N ILE A 25 7.12 5.06 2.47
CA ILE A 25 7.43 5.32 3.89
C ILE A 25 7.09 4.11 4.76
N ASN A 26 5.96 3.43 4.50
CA ASN A 26 5.47 2.31 5.28
C ASN A 26 6.41 1.11 5.23
N PHE A 27 6.99 0.81 4.05
CA PHE A 27 7.84 -0.37 3.91
C PHE A 27 9.09 -0.31 4.81
N PRO A 28 9.89 0.77 4.84
CA PRO A 28 10.97 0.92 5.81
C PRO A 28 10.51 0.84 7.26
N ILE A 29 9.41 1.49 7.62
CA ILE A 29 8.85 1.46 8.99
C ILE A 29 8.53 0.02 9.41
N GLN A 30 7.84 -0.73 8.55
CA GLN A 30 7.48 -2.12 8.79
C GLN A 30 8.73 -2.99 8.93
N LYS A 31 9.74 -2.82 8.07
CA LYS A 31 11.00 -3.57 8.18
C LYS A 31 11.76 -3.23 9.46
N PHE A 32 11.78 -1.97 9.88
CA PHE A 32 12.38 -1.53 11.14
C PHE A 32 11.70 -2.15 12.37
N LEU A 33 10.37 -2.21 12.38
CA LEU A 33 9.61 -2.82 13.47
C LEU A 33 9.74 -4.36 13.48
N GLN A 34 9.65 -4.99 12.31
CA GLN A 34 9.78 -6.44 12.14
C GLN A 34 11.16 -6.97 12.49
N SER A 35 12.24 -6.27 12.13
CA SER A 35 13.61 -6.70 12.47
C SER A 35 13.89 -6.72 13.97
N GLN A 36 13.07 -6.01 14.75
CA GLN A 36 13.11 -5.98 16.21
C GLN A 36 12.04 -6.88 16.87
N SER A 37 11.37 -7.70 16.07
CA SER A 37 10.25 -8.58 16.46
C SER A 37 9.06 -7.83 17.09
N VAL A 38 8.82 -6.58 16.70
CA VAL A 38 7.70 -5.75 17.18
C VAL A 38 6.64 -5.64 16.10
N VAL A 39 5.62 -6.50 16.11
CA VAL A 39 4.58 -6.52 15.07
C VAL A 39 3.17 -6.19 15.59
N LEU A 40 2.93 -6.40 16.89
CA LEU A 40 1.61 -6.16 17.51
C LEU A 40 1.12 -4.70 17.37
N PRO A 41 1.95 -3.66 17.54
CA PRO A 41 1.49 -2.28 17.34
C PRO A 41 0.95 -2.04 15.93
N SER A 42 1.66 -2.54 14.90
CA SER A 42 1.21 -2.43 13.51
C SER A 42 -0.11 -3.16 13.27
N ALA A 43 -0.34 -4.31 13.94
CA ALA A 43 -1.60 -5.04 13.87
C ALA A 43 -2.76 -4.23 14.48
N TYR A 44 -2.58 -3.67 15.68
CA TYR A 44 -3.61 -2.84 16.32
C TYR A 44 -3.91 -1.56 15.56
N ILE A 45 -2.87 -0.88 15.04
CA ILE A 45 -3.02 0.32 14.20
C ILE A 45 -3.81 -0.03 12.93
N SER A 46 -3.48 -1.14 12.28
CA SER A 46 -4.18 -1.60 11.07
C SER A 46 -5.64 -1.94 11.37
N ALA A 47 -5.92 -2.63 12.46
CA ALA A 47 -7.29 -2.96 12.87
C ALA A 47 -8.12 -1.70 13.17
N ALA A 48 -7.57 -0.73 13.91
CA ALA A 48 -8.24 0.54 14.16
C ALA A 48 -8.46 1.34 12.87
N THR A 49 -7.45 1.37 12.00
CA THR A 49 -7.55 2.06 10.70
C THR A 49 -8.58 1.41 9.79
N LEU A 50 -8.75 0.08 9.85
CA LEU A 50 -9.81 -0.61 9.11
C LEU A 50 -11.21 -0.12 9.52
N VAL A 51 -11.46 0.05 10.81
CA VAL A 51 -12.75 0.59 11.30
C VAL A 51 -12.99 2.01 10.77
N VAL A 52 -11.95 2.85 10.81
CA VAL A 52 -12.00 4.22 10.27
C VAL A 52 -12.22 4.19 8.76
N HIS A 53 -11.51 3.33 8.04
CA HIS A 53 -11.62 3.14 6.59
C HIS A 53 -13.05 2.75 6.20
N LEU A 54 -13.63 1.75 6.85
CA LEU A 54 -15.01 1.31 6.59
C LEU A 54 -16.01 2.45 6.80
N SER A 55 -15.87 3.19 7.90
CA SER A 55 -16.74 4.31 8.23
C SER A 55 -16.64 5.43 7.19
N LEU A 56 -15.41 5.83 6.84
CA LEU A 56 -15.16 6.89 5.85
C LEU A 56 -15.56 6.48 4.44
N SER A 57 -15.33 5.22 4.06
CA SER A 57 -15.72 4.68 2.76
C SER A 57 -17.24 4.68 2.61
N TRP A 58 -17.98 4.32 3.67
CA TRP A 58 -19.43 4.41 3.68
C TRP A 58 -19.92 5.86 3.51
N VAL A 59 -19.32 6.81 4.25
CA VAL A 59 -19.66 8.24 4.10
C VAL A 59 -19.36 8.73 2.68
N ALA A 60 -18.16 8.44 2.16
CA ALA A 60 -17.73 8.89 0.84
C ALA A 60 -18.62 8.32 -0.28
N ALA A 61 -18.97 7.04 -0.21
CA ALA A 61 -19.79 6.37 -1.21
C ALA A 61 -21.27 6.74 -1.13
N TYR A 62 -21.87 6.66 0.06
CA TYR A 62 -23.33 6.71 0.21
C TYR A 62 -23.87 8.07 0.67
N LYS A 63 -23.08 8.85 1.42
CA LYS A 63 -23.53 10.16 1.93
C LYS A 63 -23.09 11.32 1.05
N LEU A 64 -21.85 11.28 0.58
CA LEU A 64 -21.26 12.33 -0.23
C LEU A 64 -21.31 12.05 -1.74
N GLY A 65 -21.57 10.80 -2.14
CA GLY A 65 -21.67 10.42 -3.56
C GLY A 65 -20.38 10.64 -4.35
N LEU A 66 -19.22 10.54 -3.69
CA LEU A 66 -17.91 10.84 -4.29
C LEU A 66 -17.42 9.75 -5.28
N GLY A 67 -18.19 8.67 -5.43
CA GLY A 67 -17.93 7.59 -6.38
C GLY A 67 -16.54 6.94 -6.21
N LEU A 68 -15.98 6.49 -7.33
CA LEU A 68 -14.69 5.78 -7.36
C LEU A 68 -13.52 6.64 -6.87
N PHE A 69 -13.51 7.94 -7.19
CA PHE A 69 -12.47 8.85 -6.73
C PHE A 69 -12.49 9.01 -5.20
N GLY A 70 -13.68 9.12 -4.60
CA GLY A 70 -13.83 9.17 -3.15
C GLY A 70 -13.35 7.88 -2.49
N ALA A 71 -13.72 6.72 -3.05
CA ALA A 71 -13.30 5.42 -2.54
C ALA A 71 -11.76 5.26 -2.54
N SER A 72 -11.09 5.56 -3.65
CA SER A 72 -9.63 5.49 -3.72
C SER A 72 -8.93 6.55 -2.85
N SER A 73 -9.52 7.75 -2.72
CA SER A 73 -8.99 8.80 -1.84
C SER A 73 -9.07 8.40 -0.36
N VAL A 74 -10.16 7.75 0.07
CA VAL A 74 -10.28 7.22 1.45
C VAL A 74 -9.29 6.09 1.69
N LEU A 75 -9.04 5.24 0.70
CA LEU A 75 -7.99 4.21 0.79
C LEU A 75 -6.61 4.85 0.96
N SER A 76 -6.27 5.83 0.13
CA SER A 76 -5.04 6.62 0.28
C SER A 76 -4.89 7.24 1.66
N LEU A 77 -5.96 7.87 2.17
CA LEU A 77 -5.97 8.47 3.50
C LEU A 77 -5.72 7.42 4.60
N SER A 78 -6.30 6.23 4.45
CA SER A 78 -6.15 5.13 5.42
C SER A 78 -4.69 4.67 5.53
N TRP A 79 -3.97 4.61 4.41
CA TRP A 79 -2.54 4.32 4.41
C TRP A 79 -1.72 5.41 5.09
N TRP A 80 -2.07 6.68 4.90
CA TRP A 80 -1.42 7.78 5.60
C TRP A 80 -1.66 7.73 7.11
N ILE A 81 -2.88 7.39 7.56
CA ILE A 81 -3.19 7.18 8.98
C ILE A 81 -2.27 6.09 9.55
N ILE A 82 -2.13 4.95 8.85
CA ILE A 82 -1.26 3.84 9.26
C ILE A 82 0.20 4.30 9.38
N VAL A 83 0.73 4.99 8.37
CA VAL A 83 2.12 5.47 8.34
C VAL A 83 2.37 6.46 9.47
N THR A 84 1.50 7.45 9.63
CA THR A 84 1.64 8.47 10.67
C THR A 84 1.55 7.85 12.06
N ALA A 85 0.59 6.95 12.30
CA ALA A 85 0.42 6.30 13.60
C ALA A 85 1.64 5.44 13.97
N GLN A 86 2.17 4.65 13.03
CA GLN A 86 3.38 3.86 13.26
C GLN A 86 4.61 4.74 13.49
N PHE A 87 4.76 5.82 12.72
CA PHE A 87 5.87 6.74 12.91
C PHE A 87 5.80 7.43 14.28
N VAL A 88 4.62 7.90 14.70
CA VAL A 88 4.40 8.46 16.05
C VAL A 88 4.70 7.43 17.13
N TYR A 89 4.32 6.16 16.94
CA TYR A 89 4.65 5.09 17.87
C TYR A 89 6.16 4.89 18.02
N ILE A 90 6.91 4.91 16.91
CA ILE A 90 8.38 4.84 16.93
C ILE A 90 8.98 6.01 17.71
N LEU A 91 8.50 7.23 17.47
CA LEU A 91 9.02 8.44 18.12
C LEU A 91 8.73 8.49 19.63
N LYS A 92 7.55 8.01 20.06
CA LYS A 92 7.12 8.10 21.47
C LYS A 92 7.55 6.92 22.33
N SER A 93 7.86 5.78 21.74
CA SER A 93 8.21 4.58 22.50
C SER A 93 9.64 4.64 23.03
N GLU A 94 9.79 4.49 24.34
CA GLU A 94 11.09 4.39 25.03
C GLU A 94 12.00 3.31 24.42
N ARG A 95 11.39 2.24 23.88
CA ARG A 95 12.10 1.10 23.27
C ARG A 95 13.01 1.52 22.13
N PHE A 96 12.65 2.55 21.37
CA PHE A 96 13.37 2.92 20.14
C PHE A 96 14.33 4.09 20.32
N LYS A 97 14.49 4.63 21.53
CA LYS A 97 15.39 5.78 21.78
C LYS A 97 16.84 5.52 21.38
N LEU A 98 17.30 4.27 21.50
CA LEU A 98 18.67 3.89 21.14
C LEU A 98 18.81 3.53 19.65
N THR A 99 17.75 3.04 19.02
CA THR A 99 17.74 2.56 17.63
C THR A 99 17.35 3.65 16.62
N TRP A 100 16.58 4.64 17.05
CA TRP A 100 16.18 5.79 16.24
C TRP A 100 16.66 7.08 16.90
N ARG A 101 17.69 7.70 16.30
CA ARG A 101 18.28 8.97 16.78
C ARG A 101 17.86 10.17 15.93
N GLY A 102 16.84 10.00 15.08
CA GLY A 102 16.41 10.99 14.11
C GLY A 102 17.12 10.89 12.77
N PHE A 103 16.83 11.84 11.89
CA PHE A 103 17.41 11.88 10.55
C PHE A 103 18.88 12.30 10.60
N SER A 104 19.72 11.58 9.85
CA SER A 104 21.15 11.84 9.73
C SER A 104 21.59 11.63 8.28
N SER A 105 22.52 12.44 7.79
CA SER A 105 23.13 12.26 6.48
C SER A 105 23.89 10.93 6.36
N ALA A 106 24.28 10.33 7.49
CA ALA A 106 24.85 8.99 7.54
C ALA A 106 23.90 7.91 6.97
N ALA A 107 22.58 8.15 6.96
CA ALA A 107 21.60 7.25 6.35
C ALA A 107 21.76 7.11 4.83
N PHE A 108 22.46 8.05 4.18
CA PHE A 108 22.75 8.00 2.75
C PHE A 108 24.10 7.31 2.44
N SER A 109 24.84 6.86 3.45
CA SER A 109 26.05 6.07 3.27
C SER A 109 25.70 4.61 2.90
N GLY A 110 26.45 4.01 1.98
CA GLY A 110 26.22 2.62 1.55
C GLY A 110 25.02 2.39 0.61
N LEU A 111 24.31 3.46 0.20
CA LEU A 111 23.18 3.36 -0.74
C LEU A 111 23.51 2.63 -2.06
N PRO A 112 24.69 2.80 -2.70
CA PRO A 112 24.98 2.10 -3.96
C PRO A 112 25.00 0.58 -3.82
N GLU A 113 25.56 0.06 -2.73
CA GLU A 113 25.61 -1.39 -2.46
C GLU A 113 24.22 -1.94 -2.11
N PHE A 114 23.48 -1.20 -1.27
CA PHE A 114 22.09 -1.52 -0.96
C PHE A 114 21.21 -1.51 -2.22
N PHE A 115 21.41 -0.54 -3.11
CA PHE A 115 20.67 -0.44 -4.37
C PHE A 115 20.96 -1.64 -5.27
N LYS A 116 22.22 -2.06 -5.40
CA LYS A 116 22.60 -3.24 -6.20
C LYS A 116 21.88 -4.51 -5.72
N LEU A 117 21.80 -4.71 -4.40
CA LEU A 117 21.07 -5.84 -3.82
C LEU A 117 19.55 -5.69 -4.00
N SER A 118 19.01 -4.49 -3.76
CA SER A 118 17.58 -4.20 -3.88
C SER A 118 17.08 -4.31 -5.32
N ALA A 119 17.93 -4.04 -6.32
CA ALA A 119 17.59 -4.15 -7.73
C ALA A 119 17.20 -5.58 -8.12
N ALA A 120 17.91 -6.59 -7.61
CA ALA A 120 17.56 -7.99 -7.87
C ALA A 120 16.19 -8.35 -7.28
N SER A 121 15.91 -7.92 -6.04
CA SER A 121 14.60 -8.11 -5.41
C SER A 121 13.48 -7.33 -6.13
N ALA A 122 13.77 -6.13 -6.62
CA ALA A 122 12.83 -5.34 -7.40
C ALA A 122 12.47 -6.04 -8.73
N ILE A 123 13.46 -6.57 -9.45
CA ILE A 123 13.22 -7.35 -10.68
C ILE A 123 12.36 -8.56 -10.38
N MET A 124 12.66 -9.30 -9.31
CA MET A 124 11.86 -10.46 -8.89
C MET A 124 10.40 -10.09 -8.64
N LEU A 125 10.14 -9.03 -7.85
CA LEU A 125 8.78 -8.55 -7.56
C LEU A 125 8.05 -8.04 -8.82
N CYS A 126 8.78 -7.37 -9.73
CA CYS A 126 8.21 -6.94 -11.01
C CYS A 126 7.81 -8.13 -11.85
N LEU A 127 8.67 -9.16 -11.96
CA LEU A 127 8.36 -10.37 -12.72
C LEU A 127 7.17 -11.13 -12.12
N GLU A 128 7.10 -11.23 -10.79
CA GLU A 128 5.96 -11.81 -10.08
C GLU A 128 4.65 -11.05 -10.38
N THR A 129 4.69 -9.72 -10.30
CA THR A 129 3.52 -8.86 -10.57
C THR A 129 3.11 -8.93 -12.04
N TRP A 130 4.06 -8.87 -12.97
CA TRP A 130 3.80 -8.94 -14.40
C TRP A 130 3.27 -10.31 -14.81
N TYR A 131 3.82 -11.39 -14.25
CA TYR A 131 3.30 -12.74 -14.45
C TYR A 131 1.83 -12.81 -14.06
N PHE A 132 1.47 -12.31 -12.89
CA PHE A 132 0.07 -12.27 -12.45
C PHE A 132 -0.81 -11.40 -13.37
N GLN A 133 -0.31 -10.23 -13.81
CA GLN A 133 -1.04 -9.37 -14.72
C GLN A 133 -1.27 -10.03 -16.09
N ILE A 134 -0.30 -10.78 -16.60
CA ILE A 134 -0.45 -11.55 -17.83
C ILE A 134 -1.52 -12.63 -17.66
N LEU A 135 -1.55 -13.34 -16.52
CA LEU A 135 -2.60 -14.32 -16.24
C LEU A 135 -3.98 -13.68 -16.22
N VAL A 136 -4.14 -12.53 -15.57
CA VAL A 136 -5.39 -11.76 -15.55
C VAL A 136 -5.81 -11.37 -16.98
N LEU A 137 -4.87 -10.89 -17.80
CA LEU A 137 -5.15 -10.53 -19.20
C LEU A 137 -5.59 -11.74 -20.03
N VAL A 138 -4.91 -12.88 -19.89
CA VAL A 138 -5.27 -14.12 -20.60
C VAL A 138 -6.63 -14.65 -20.13
N ALA A 139 -6.91 -14.61 -18.82
CA ALA A 139 -8.21 -15.00 -18.27
C ALA A 139 -9.35 -14.13 -18.80
N GLY A 140 -9.10 -12.83 -19.01
CA GLY A 140 -10.03 -11.91 -19.64
C GLY A 140 -10.33 -12.21 -21.12
N LEU A 141 -9.58 -13.09 -21.78
CA LEU A 141 -9.76 -13.50 -23.17
C LEU A 141 -10.44 -14.87 -23.33
N LEU A 142 -10.75 -15.57 -22.23
CA LEU A 142 -11.45 -16.86 -22.27
C LEU A 142 -12.95 -16.69 -22.58
N GLU A 143 -13.62 -17.79 -22.94
CA GLU A 143 -15.05 -17.79 -23.30
C GLU A 143 -15.97 -17.24 -22.19
N ASN A 144 -15.61 -17.48 -20.92
CA ASN A 144 -16.31 -16.97 -19.74
C ASN A 144 -15.35 -16.14 -18.86
N PRO A 145 -14.99 -14.91 -19.28
CA PRO A 145 -13.92 -14.15 -18.65
C PRO A 145 -14.26 -13.75 -17.21
N GLU A 146 -15.54 -13.47 -16.92
CA GLU A 146 -15.99 -13.17 -15.55
C GLU A 146 -15.74 -14.34 -14.59
N LEU A 147 -16.09 -15.57 -14.99
CA LEU A 147 -15.85 -16.77 -14.17
C LEU A 147 -14.34 -17.01 -13.97
N ALA A 148 -13.55 -16.89 -15.04
CA ALA A 148 -12.11 -17.09 -15.00
C ALA A 148 -11.41 -16.06 -14.11
N LEU A 149 -11.75 -14.77 -14.26
CA LEU A 149 -11.20 -13.69 -13.42
C LEU A 149 -11.62 -13.83 -11.95
N ASN A 150 -12.87 -14.23 -11.69
CA ASN A 150 -13.33 -14.51 -10.33
C ASN A 150 -12.54 -15.65 -9.68
N SER A 151 -12.19 -16.69 -10.44
CA SER A 151 -11.38 -17.81 -9.93
C SER A 151 -9.93 -17.41 -9.59
N LEU A 152 -9.40 -16.38 -10.26
CA LEU A 152 -8.07 -15.80 -9.96
C LEU A 152 -8.09 -14.83 -8.77
N SER A 153 -9.28 -14.37 -8.35
CA SER A 153 -9.45 -13.38 -7.28
C SER A 153 -9.68 -13.99 -5.89
N ILE A 154 -9.90 -15.32 -5.82
CA ILE A 154 -10.02 -16.13 -4.60
C ILE A 154 -8.65 -16.63 -4.17
#